data_AF-T1AKX1-F1
#
_entry.id   AF-T1AKX1-F1
#
_cell.length_a   1.000
_cell.length_b   1.000
_cell.length_c   1.000
_cell.angle_alpha   90.00
_cell.angle_beta   90.00
_cell.angle_gamma   90.00
#
_symmetry.space_group_name_H-M   'P 1'
#
loop_
_entity.id
_entity.type
_entity.pdbx_description
1 polymer ?
#
loop_
_entity_poly.entity_id
_entity_poly.type
_entity_poly.pdbx_seq_one_letter_code
_entity_poly.pdbx_strand_id
1 'polypeptide(L)'
;MQFTSDLTPTDIIGVGIYEHEQRQFKFHPGPLFTELLLADEINRGTPKVQSALLEAMAEGQVSVEGETRALPSVFTVIATQNPLDLAGTFPLPDSQLDRFLMRLSLGYPDAAAERALLTGSER
;
A
#
# COMPACT_ATOMS: atom_id res chain seq x y z
N MET A 1 -1.13 4.40 -4.36
CA MET A 1 0.12 4.91 -3.77
C MET A 1 1.27 4.06 -4.29
N GLN A 2 2.35 4.70 -4.71
CA GLN A 2 3.57 4.05 -5.16
C GLN A 2 4.50 3.82 -3.98
N PHE A 3 5.04 2.61 -3.81
CA PHE A 3 6.03 2.33 -2.78
C PHE A 3 7.44 2.66 -3.30
N THR A 4 8.18 3.42 -2.51
CA THR A 4 9.57 3.81 -2.78
C THR A 4 10.42 3.61 -1.52
N SER A 5 11.75 3.56 -1.69
CA SER A 5 12.69 3.24 -0.61
C SER A 5 12.80 4.32 0.47
N ASP A 6 12.38 5.54 0.16
CA ASP A 6 12.41 6.71 1.03
C ASP A 6 11.13 6.90 1.86
N LEU A 7 10.08 6.10 1.59
CA LEU A 7 8.87 6.14 2.39
C LEU A 7 9.14 5.74 3.85
N THR A 8 8.32 6.33 4.71
CA THR A 8 8.25 6.03 6.14
C THR A 8 6.86 5.50 6.49
N PRO A 9 6.69 4.79 7.62
CA PRO A 9 5.37 4.36 8.08
C PRO A 9 4.37 5.50 8.23
N THR A 10 4.84 6.69 8.63
CA THR A 10 4.00 7.88 8.78
C THR A 10 3.44 8.39 7.46
N ASP A 11 4.11 8.15 6.32
CA ASP A 11 3.58 8.52 5.00
C ASP A 11 2.36 7.68 4.59
N ILE A 12 2.25 6.47 5.16
CA ILE A 12 1.15 5.54 4.91
C ILE A 12 0.04 5.72 5.94
N ILE A 13 0.42 5.84 7.21
CA ILE A 13 -0.52 5.93 8.33
C ILE A 13 -1.10 7.34 8.45
N GLY A 14 -0.26 8.37 8.31
CA GLY A 14 -0.61 9.75 8.67
C GLY A 14 0.23 10.28 9.82
N VAL A 15 0.08 11.56 10.10
CA VAL A 15 0.93 12.29 11.06
C VAL A 15 0.12 13.34 11.84
N GLY A 16 0.49 13.61 13.08
CA GLY A 16 0.01 14.77 13.82
C GLY A 16 0.70 16.06 13.33
N ILE A 17 -0.08 17.02 12.84
CA ILE A 17 0.41 18.36 12.49
C ILE A 17 -0.02 19.34 13.58
N TYR A 18 0.91 20.14 14.08
CA TYR A 18 0.60 21.17 15.06
C TYR A 18 -0.14 22.35 14.41
N GLU A 19 -1.40 22.56 14.78
CA GLU A 19 -2.20 23.70 14.34
C GLU A 19 -2.02 24.87 15.33
N HIS A 20 -1.26 25.90 14.92
CA HIS A 20 -0.93 27.06 15.77
C HIS A 20 -2.14 27.81 16.32
N GLU A 21 -3.21 27.94 15.52
CA GLU A 21 -4.43 28.67 15.92
C GLU A 21 -5.15 27.99 17.09
N GLN A 22 -5.18 26.66 17.08
CA GLN A 22 -5.86 25.85 18.10
C GLN A 22 -4.89 25.34 19.19
N ARG A 23 -3.59 25.58 19.02
CA ARG A 23 -2.50 25.13 19.91
C ARG A 23 -2.53 23.63 20.20
N GLN A 24 -2.96 22.82 19.23
CA GLN A 24 -3.10 21.37 19.37
C GLN A 24 -2.52 20.64 18.17
N PHE A 25 -2.12 19.39 18.38
CA PHE A 25 -1.82 18.48 17.29
C PHE A 25 -3.12 17.94 16.69
N LYS A 26 -3.27 18.06 15.38
CA LYS A 26 -4.37 17.48 14.63
C LYS A 26 -3.84 16.36 13.75
N PHE A 27 -4.49 15.23 13.80
CA PHE A 27 -4.14 14.10 12.95
C PHE A 27 -4.54 14.35 11.50
N HIS A 28 -3.57 14.21 10.60
CA HIS A 28 -3.79 14.19 9.16
C HIS A 28 -3.70 12.73 8.69
N PRO A 29 -4.83 12.13 8.26
CA PRO A 29 -4.87 10.73 7.86
C PRO A 29 -4.03 10.50 6.60
N GLY A 30 -3.24 9.42 6.62
CA GLY A 30 -2.53 8.94 5.45
C GLY A 30 -3.40 8.06 4.54
N PRO A 31 -2.81 7.51 3.47
CA PRO A 31 -3.49 6.68 2.49
C PRO A 31 -4.20 5.43 3.02
N LEU A 32 -3.94 4.96 4.25
CA LEU A 32 -4.69 3.84 4.84
C LEU A 32 -6.17 4.16 5.12
N PHE A 33 -6.53 5.43 5.27
CA PHE A 33 -7.89 5.85 5.59
C PHE A 33 -8.76 6.00 4.32
N THR A 34 -8.80 4.94 3.51
CA THR A 34 -9.59 4.80 2.28
C THR A 34 -10.25 3.44 2.24
N GLU A 35 -11.32 3.25 1.49
CA GLU A 35 -11.97 1.94 1.36
C GLU A 35 -11.19 0.98 0.44
N LEU A 36 -10.54 1.53 -0.58
CA LEU A 36 -9.70 0.79 -1.54
C LEU A 36 -8.34 1.46 -1.68
N LEU A 37 -7.29 0.71 -1.38
CA LEU A 37 -5.90 1.14 -1.53
C LEU A 37 -5.20 0.29 -2.59
N LEU A 38 -4.76 0.93 -3.67
CA LEU A 38 -3.79 0.34 -4.60
C LEU A 38 -2.38 0.66 -4.11
N ALA A 39 -1.67 -0.35 -3.62
CA ALA A 39 -0.30 -0.27 -3.14
C ALA A 39 0.65 -0.82 -4.22
N ASP A 40 1.18 0.07 -5.03
CA ASP A 40 2.00 -0.30 -6.18
C ASP A 40 3.46 -0.53 -5.76
N GLU A 41 4.05 -1.61 -6.26
CA GLU A 41 5.42 -2.07 -6.02
C GLU A 41 5.77 -2.18 -4.52
N ILE A 42 4.92 -2.82 -3.71
CA ILE A 42 5.05 -2.85 -2.24
C ILE A 42 6.43 -3.28 -1.74
N ASN A 43 7.10 -4.13 -2.54
CA ASN A 43 8.42 -4.65 -2.24
C ASN A 43 9.54 -3.62 -2.46
N ARG A 44 9.28 -2.41 -2.97
CA ARG A 44 10.28 -1.32 -3.01
C ARG A 44 10.32 -0.49 -1.73
N GLY A 45 9.26 -0.54 -0.92
CA GLY A 45 9.26 0.06 0.41
C GLY A 45 10.11 -0.75 1.38
N THR A 46 10.70 -0.09 2.38
CA THR A 46 11.49 -0.77 3.40
C THR A 46 10.63 -1.78 4.19
N PRO A 47 11.23 -2.83 4.81
CA PRO A 47 10.48 -3.80 5.60
C PRO A 47 9.61 -3.19 6.71
N LYS A 48 10.02 -2.02 7.24
CA LYS A 48 9.26 -1.29 8.26
C LYS A 48 7.97 -0.69 7.69
N VAL A 49 8.04 -0.14 6.48
CA VAL A 49 6.90 0.44 5.76
C VAL A 49 5.92 -0.66 5.33
N GLN A 50 6.45 -1.78 4.82
CA GLN A 50 5.65 -2.96 4.50
C GLN A 50 4.92 -3.50 5.73
N SER A 51 5.62 -3.64 6.86
CA SER A 51 5.03 -4.10 8.12
C SER A 51 3.90 -3.19 8.59
N ALA A 52 4.05 -1.87 8.46
CA ALA A 52 3.01 -0.92 8.84
C ALA A 52 1.70 -1.10 8.05
N LEU A 53 1.80 -1.31 6.73
CA LEU A 53 0.64 -1.63 5.89
C LEU A 53 0.01 -2.98 6.29
N LEU A 54 0.84 -4.01 6.47
CA LEU A 54 0.37 -5.36 6.77
C LEU A 54 -0.25 -5.48 8.17
N GLU A 55 0.25 -4.73 9.14
CA GLU A 55 -0.33 -4.62 10.48
C GLU A 55 -1.70 -3.94 10.40
N ALA A 56 -1.79 -2.83 9.67
CA ALA A 56 -3.06 -2.14 9.45
C ALA A 56 -4.11 -3.04 8.76
N MET A 57 -3.70 -3.86 7.79
CA MET A 57 -4.55 -4.86 7.14
C MET A 57 -5.03 -5.95 8.11
N ALA A 58 -4.16 -6.40 9.01
CA ALA A 58 -4.48 -7.47 9.94
C ALA A 58 -5.39 -7.00 11.08
N GLU A 59 -5.14 -5.81 11.62
CA GLU A 59 -5.83 -5.30 12.80
C GLU A 59 -7.07 -4.45 12.46
N GLY A 60 -7.18 -3.94 11.22
CA GLY A 60 -8.25 -3.02 10.83
C GLY A 60 -8.20 -1.66 11.53
N GLN A 61 -7.06 -1.34 12.15
CA GLN A 61 -6.81 -0.13 12.91
C GLN A 61 -5.31 0.19 12.94
N VAL A 62 -4.98 1.43 13.29
CA VAL A 62 -3.61 1.90 13.45
C VAL A 62 -3.49 2.72 14.73
N SER A 63 -2.34 2.64 15.40
CA SER A 63 -2.06 3.42 16.62
C SER A 63 -0.98 4.45 16.35
N VAL A 64 -1.30 5.73 16.54
CA VAL A 64 -0.38 6.87 16.33
C VAL A 64 -0.49 7.80 17.52
N GLU A 65 0.65 8.21 18.08
CA GLU A 65 0.71 9.19 19.18
C GLU A 65 -0.15 8.81 20.42
N GLY A 66 -0.32 7.50 20.67
CA GLY A 66 -1.10 6.98 21.79
C GLY A 66 -2.62 6.92 21.54
N GLU A 67 -3.09 7.29 20.35
CA GLU A 67 -4.49 7.17 19.94
C GLU A 67 -4.64 6.08 18.88
N THR A 68 -5.55 5.13 19.12
CA THR A 68 -5.90 4.10 18.15
C THR A 68 -7.04 4.60 17.26
N ARG A 69 -6.86 4.46 15.95
CA ARG A 69 -7.79 4.90 14.91
C ARG A 69 -8.22 3.71 14.07
N ALA A 70 -9.53 3.47 14.00
CA ALA A 70 -10.08 2.45 13.14
C ALA A 70 -9.96 2.84 11.67
N LEU A 71 -9.67 1.87 10.82
CA LEU A 71 -9.80 2.00 9.36
C LEU A 71 -11.28 1.90 8.96
N PRO A 72 -11.64 2.26 7.72
CA PRO A 72 -12.99 2.03 7.20
C PRO A 72 -13.43 0.56 7.36
N SER A 73 -14.72 0.34 7.62
CA SER A 73 -15.28 -1.02 7.79
C SER A 73 -15.09 -1.90 6.55
N VAL A 74 -15.01 -1.27 5.39
CA VAL A 74 -14.60 -1.89 4.12
C VAL A 74 -13.21 -1.36 3.79
N PHE A 75 -12.17 -2.11 4.16
CA PHE A 75 -10.78 -1.77 3.85
C PHE A 75 -10.16 -2.87 2.98
N THR A 76 -9.92 -2.56 1.71
CA THR A 76 -9.36 -3.50 0.73
C THR A 76 -8.05 -2.98 0.18
N VAL A 77 -7.03 -3.85 0.17
CA VAL A 77 -5.72 -3.54 -0.41
C VAL A 77 -5.49 -4.41 -1.64
N ILE A 78 -5.17 -3.77 -2.76
CA ILE A 78 -4.61 -4.43 -3.94
C ILE A 78 -3.14 -4.04 -4.00
N ALA A 79 -2.26 -5.02 -3.97
CA ALA A 79 -0.83 -4.79 -3.99
C ALA A 79 -0.18 -5.41 -5.22
N THR A 80 0.81 -4.72 -5.79
CA THR A 80 1.67 -5.26 -6.85
C THR A 80 3.09 -5.44 -6.30
N GLN A 81 3.87 -6.31 -6.93
CA GLN A 81 5.28 -6.50 -6.59
C GLN A 81 6.11 -6.47 -7.86
N ASN A 82 7.27 -5.84 -7.78
CA ASN A 82 8.29 -5.95 -8.80
C ASN A 82 9.04 -7.28 -8.70
N PRO A 83 9.59 -7.79 -9.81
CA PRO A 83 10.52 -8.90 -9.81
C PRO A 83 11.68 -8.73 -8.79
N LEU A 84 12.06 -9.81 -8.11
CA LEU A 84 13.04 -9.78 -7.00
C LEU A 84 14.51 -9.64 -7.47
N ASP A 85 14.76 -9.83 -8.75
CA ASP A 85 16.06 -9.62 -9.40
C ASP A 85 16.37 -8.13 -9.63
N LEU A 86 15.39 -7.25 -9.43
CA LEU A 86 15.59 -5.80 -9.49
C LEU A 86 16.23 -5.27 -8.20
N ALA A 87 17.26 -4.44 -8.37
CA ALA A 87 17.91 -3.76 -7.26
C ALA A 87 16.92 -2.84 -6.50
N GLY A 88 17.06 -2.78 -5.17
CA GLY A 88 16.20 -1.95 -4.32
C GLY A 88 14.83 -2.57 -4.03
N THR A 89 14.70 -3.89 -4.16
CA THR A 89 13.53 -4.64 -3.71
C THR A 89 13.81 -5.39 -2.40
N PHE A 90 12.79 -5.47 -1.55
CA PHE A 90 12.75 -6.15 -0.28
C PHE A 90 11.60 -7.18 -0.37
N PRO A 91 11.91 -8.48 -0.46
CA PRO A 91 10.87 -9.51 -0.61
C PRO A 91 9.96 -9.52 0.62
N LEU A 92 8.66 -9.70 0.40
CA LEU A 92 7.74 -10.04 1.48
C LEU A 92 7.97 -11.52 1.85
N PRO A 93 8.27 -11.84 3.12
CA PRO A 93 8.29 -13.21 3.60
C PRO A 93 6.95 -13.91 3.36
N ASP A 94 6.95 -15.24 3.21
CA ASP A 94 5.72 -16.01 2.99
C ASP A 94 4.67 -15.75 4.09
N SER A 95 5.10 -15.64 5.35
CA SER A 95 4.23 -15.32 6.49
C SER A 95 3.57 -13.93 6.41
N GLN A 96 4.13 -13.01 5.62
CA GLN A 96 3.51 -11.72 5.32
C GLN A 96 2.54 -11.81 4.14
N LEU A 97 2.86 -12.64 3.15
CA LEU A 97 1.97 -12.90 2.01
C LEU A 97 0.68 -13.60 2.43
N ASP A 98 0.70 -14.40 3.50
CA ASP A 98 -0.50 -15.04 4.07
C ASP A 98 -1.60 -14.06 4.50
N ARG A 99 -1.28 -12.76 4.63
CA ARG A 99 -2.28 -11.70 4.92
C ARG A 99 -3.09 -11.28 3.69
N PHE A 100 -2.69 -11.71 2.49
CA PHE A 100 -3.45 -11.47 1.27
C PHE A 100 -4.37 -12.66 0.99
N LEU A 101 -5.65 -12.36 0.75
CA LEU A 101 -6.65 -13.37 0.40
C LEU A 101 -6.28 -14.15 -0.86
N MET A 102 -5.64 -13.49 -1.82
CA MET A 102 -5.28 -14.06 -3.12
C MET A 102 -3.99 -13.43 -3.63
N ARG A 103 -3.15 -14.25 -4.27
CA ARG A 103 -1.99 -13.82 -5.05
C ARG A 103 -2.18 -14.20 -6.51
N LEU A 104 -2.06 -13.23 -7.39
CA LEU A 104 -2.15 -13.41 -8.84
C LEU A 104 -0.78 -13.23 -9.48
N SER A 105 -0.54 -13.91 -10.60
CA SER A 105 0.61 -13.67 -11.46
C SER A 105 0.09 -13.17 -12.80
N LEU A 106 0.52 -11.98 -13.21
CA LEU A 106 0.19 -11.42 -14.52
C LEU A 106 1.35 -11.72 -15.47
N GLY A 107 1.06 -12.45 -16.54
CA GLY A 107 1.94 -12.59 -17.69
C GLY A 107 1.69 -11.50 -18.73
N TYR A 108 2.43 -11.55 -19.83
CA TYR A 108 2.14 -10.71 -20.99
C TYR A 108 0.83 -11.14 -21.66
N PRO A 109 0.06 -10.19 -22.24
CA PRO A 109 -1.06 -10.55 -23.11
C PRO A 109 -0.57 -11.40 -24.28
N ASP A 110 -1.44 -12.26 -24.82
CA ASP A 110 -1.11 -12.97 -26.05
C ASP A 110 -0.99 -11.99 -27.23
N ALA A 111 -0.36 -12.44 -28.32
CA ALA A 111 -0.10 -11.58 -29.48
C ALA A 111 -1.38 -11.00 -30.12
N ALA A 112 -2.53 -11.67 -29.97
CA ALA A 112 -3.80 -11.17 -30.49
C ALA A 112 -4.33 -10.04 -29.61
N ALA A 113 -4.31 -10.21 -28.29
CA ALA A 113 -4.67 -9.19 -27.32
C ALA A 113 -3.73 -7.98 -27.38
N GLU A 114 -2.42 -8.20 -27.51
CA GLU A 114 -1.43 -7.12 -27.68
C GLU A 114 -1.70 -6.32 -28.97
N ARG A 115 -1.97 -6.99 -30.08
CA ARG A 115 -2.35 -6.32 -31.34
C ARG A 115 -3.68 -5.57 -31.21
N ALA A 116 -4.66 -6.09 -30.47
CA ALA A 116 -5.91 -5.40 -30.21
C ALA A 116 -5.70 -4.10 -29.41
N LEU A 117 -4.85 -4.14 -28.38
CA LEU A 117 -4.45 -2.96 -27.60
C LEU A 117 -3.78 -1.89 -28.48
N LEU A 118 -2.87 -2.30 -29.37
CA LEU A 118 -2.15 -1.38 -30.28
C LEU A 118 -3.05 -0.75 -31.34
N THR A 119 -4.07 -1.47 -31.80
CA THR A 119 -5.01 -0.98 -32.83
C THR A 119 -6.17 -0.17 -32.24
N GLY A 120 -6.31 -0.12 -30.92
CA GLY A 120 -7.32 0.69 -30.22
C GLY A 120 -8.77 0.25 -30.48
N SER A 121 -8.99 -1.02 -30.82
CA SER A 121 -10.30 -1.51 -31.28
C SER A 121 -11.35 -1.70 -30.18
N GLU A 122 -11.14 -1.15 -28.99
CA GLU A 122 -12.13 -1.12 -27.90
C GLU A 122 -12.34 0.32 -27.39
N ARG A 123 -13.02 1.12 -28.21
CA ARG A 123 -13.82 2.26 -27.74
C ARG A 123 -15.20 2.20 -28.35
#